data_AF-A0A1Q8L8J9-F1
#
_entry.id   AF-A0A1Q8L8J9-F1
#
_cell.length_a   1.000
_cell.length_b   1.000
_cell.length_c   1.000
_cell.angle_alpha   90.00
_cell.angle_beta   90.00
_cell.angle_gamma   90.00
#
_symmetry.space_group_name_H-M   'P 1'
#
loop_
_entity.id
_entity.type
_entity.pdbx_description
1 polymer ?
#
loop_
_entity_poly.entity_id
_entity_poly.type
_entity_poly.pdbx_seq_one_letter_code
_entity_poly.pdbx_strand_id
1 'polypeptide(L)'
;MVPERVAQPGDLDPRLLRPTGRTDRLQVVVEHYVVGAGRCPGCGWPVARREECPSRQAAVCLLDNRPLPVRLAHLVDVVPGARAGRDSAAEREERRQAEDALPGLFEAPARGPERNTQ
;
A
#
# COMPACT_ATOMS: atom_id res chain seq x y z
N MET A 1 -10.79 6.59 27.14
CA MET A 1 -10.39 5.98 25.85
C MET A 1 -9.36 6.90 25.21
N VAL A 2 -8.15 6.42 24.94
CA VAL A 2 -7.15 7.20 24.19
C VAL A 2 -7.58 7.15 22.73
N PRO A 3 -7.73 8.29 22.03
CA PRO A 3 -8.11 8.28 20.62
C PRO A 3 -7.11 7.44 19.83
N GLU A 4 -7.61 6.52 19.00
CA GLU A 4 -6.77 5.73 18.12
C GLU A 4 -6.03 6.68 17.19
N ARG A 5 -4.70 6.71 17.29
CA ARG A 5 -3.87 7.64 16.54
C ARG A 5 -3.91 7.23 15.07
N VAL A 6 -4.52 8.07 14.23
CA VAL A 6 -4.62 7.83 12.79
C VAL A 6 -3.33 8.28 12.11
N ALA A 7 -2.71 7.38 11.33
CA ALA A 7 -1.49 7.69 10.60
C ALA A 7 -1.73 8.75 9.52
N GLN A 8 -0.85 9.74 9.44
CA GLN A 8 -0.85 10.76 8.40
C GLN A 8 0.21 10.44 7.34
N PRO A 9 0.14 11.06 6.14
CA PRO A 9 1.15 10.84 5.10
C PRO A 9 2.59 11.10 5.58
N GLY A 10 2.78 12.10 6.45
CA GLY A 10 4.09 12.43 7.03
C GLY A 10 4.63 11.40 8.03
N ASP A 11 3.81 10.44 8.47
CA ASP A 11 4.22 9.35 9.35
C ASP A 11 4.69 8.11 8.58
N LEU A 12 4.55 8.11 7.24
CA LEU A 12 5.03 7.05 6.37
C LEU A 12 6.49 7.25 6.00
N ASP A 13 7.16 6.15 5.67
CA ASP A 13 8.46 6.22 5.00
C ASP A 13 8.34 7.02 3.69
N PRO A 14 9.17 8.06 3.48
CA PRO A 14 9.08 8.92 2.30
C PRO A 14 9.18 8.16 0.97
N ARG A 15 9.82 6.99 0.95
CA ARG A 15 9.88 6.14 -0.24
C ARG A 15 8.48 5.69 -0.67
N LEU A 16 7.55 5.49 0.25
CA LEU A 16 6.20 5.04 -0.08
C LEU A 16 5.32 6.14 -0.69
N LEU A 17 5.73 7.41 -0.58
CA LEU A 17 5.00 8.56 -1.13
C LEU A 17 5.37 8.86 -2.59
N ARG A 18 6.21 8.02 -3.21
CA ARG A 18 6.64 8.12 -4.60
C ARG A 18 6.51 6.75 -5.28
N PRO A 19 6.41 6.69 -6.62
CA PRO A 19 6.48 5.43 -7.35
C PRO A 19 7.77 4.68 -6.98
N THR A 20 7.61 3.48 -6.40
CA THR A 20 8.73 2.65 -5.92
C THR A 20 8.71 1.25 -6.48
N GLY A 21 9.91 0.70 -6.67
CA GLY A 21 10.09 -0.68 -7.10
C GLY A 21 9.99 -1.68 -5.94
N ARG A 22 10.04 -2.98 -6.27
CA ARG A 22 9.98 -4.08 -5.27
C ARG A 22 11.11 -4.00 -4.24
N THR A 23 12.32 -3.63 -4.67
CA THR A 23 13.50 -3.53 -3.79
C THR A 23 13.33 -2.45 -2.73
N ASP A 24 12.85 -1.27 -3.10
CA ASP A 24 12.59 -0.18 -2.14
C ASP A 24 11.56 -0.60 -1.10
N ARG A 25 10.47 -1.25 -1.55
CA ARG A 25 9.42 -1.75 -0.66
C ARG A 25 9.95 -2.81 0.32
N LEU A 26 10.82 -3.72 -0.14
CA LEU A 26 11.47 -4.70 0.73
C LEU A 26 12.38 -4.03 1.77
N GLN A 27 13.16 -3.02 1.37
CA GLN A 27 13.99 -2.27 2.30
C GLN A 27 13.15 -1.59 3.38
N VAL A 28 12.03 -0.95 3.02
CA VAL A 28 11.09 -0.39 4.01
C VAL A 28 10.61 -1.45 4.99
N VAL A 29 10.24 -2.65 4.51
CA VAL A 29 9.80 -3.73 5.41
C VAL A 29 10.90 -4.13 6.39
N VAL A 30 12.14 -4.28 5.92
CA VAL A 30 13.29 -4.70 6.75
C VAL A 30 13.66 -3.62 7.76
N GLU A 31 13.81 -2.37 7.33
CA GLU A 31 14.19 -1.24 8.18
C GLU A 31 13.12 -0.93 9.25
N HIS A 32 11.85 -1.22 8.95
CA HIS A 32 10.73 -1.00 9.86
C HIS A 32 10.31 -2.28 10.62
N TYR A 33 11.08 -3.37 10.52
CA TYR A 33 10.77 -4.64 11.18
C TYR A 33 11.12 -4.65 12.68
N VAL A 34 12.13 -3.89 13.09
CA VAL A 34 12.64 -3.87 14.47
C VAL A 34 11.84 -2.91 15.33
N VAL A 35 11.51 -3.29 16.56
CA VAL A 35 10.91 -2.38 17.55
C VAL A 35 12.02 -1.84 18.45
N GLY A 36 12.22 -0.53 18.45
CA GLY A 36 13.11 0.15 19.38
C GLY A 36 12.30 0.96 20.39
N ALA A 37 12.40 0.67 21.70
CA ALA A 37 11.79 1.46 22.77
C ALA A 37 10.30 1.85 22.56
N GLY A 38 9.48 0.93 22.02
CA GLY A 38 8.05 1.18 21.74
C GLY A 38 7.77 2.09 20.54
N ARG A 39 8.78 2.32 19.69
CA ARG A 39 8.67 3.10 18.44
C ARG A 39 9.33 2.36 17.29
N CYS A 40 8.88 2.65 16.08
CA CYS A 40 9.53 2.19 14.86
C CYS A 40 10.83 3.01 14.66
N PRO A 41 11.99 2.37 14.40
CA PRO A 41 13.24 3.08 14.17
C PRO A 41 13.28 3.79 12.81
N GLY A 42 12.46 3.34 11.84
CA GLY A 42 12.40 3.94 10.50
C GLY A 42 11.61 5.25 10.46
N CYS A 43 10.34 5.23 10.91
CA CYS A 43 9.47 6.42 10.87
C CYS A 43 9.11 7.02 12.24
N GLY A 44 9.58 6.44 13.36
CA GLY A 44 9.29 6.97 14.70
C GLY A 44 7.88 6.70 15.22
N TRP A 45 7.03 6.00 14.45
CA TRP A 45 5.65 5.69 14.81
C TRP A 45 5.58 4.87 16.11
N PRO A 46 4.73 5.24 17.08
CA PRO A 46 4.57 4.46 18.31
C PRO A 46 3.94 3.10 17.99
N VAL A 47 4.62 2.02 18.36
CA VAL A 47 4.18 0.64 18.10
C VAL A 47 4.31 -0.21 19.35
N ALA A 48 3.26 -0.93 19.69
CA ALA A 48 3.33 -2.00 20.70
C ALA A 48 3.83 -3.29 20.04
N ARG A 49 3.47 -3.52 18.78
CA ARG A 49 3.90 -4.66 17.96
C ARG A 49 4.46 -4.19 16.62
N ARG A 50 5.48 -4.89 16.10
CA ARG A 50 6.12 -4.56 14.82
C ARG A 50 5.13 -4.51 13.64
N GLU A 51 4.09 -5.32 13.68
CA GLU A 51 3.08 -5.39 12.63
C GLU A 51 2.20 -4.14 12.56
N GLU A 52 2.24 -3.27 13.55
CA GLU A 52 1.40 -2.06 13.66
C GLU A 52 2.01 -0.84 12.97
N CYS A 53 3.28 -0.90 12.55
CA CYS A 53 3.92 0.21 11.86
C CYS A 53 3.22 0.48 10.50
N PRO A 54 2.71 1.70 10.25
CA PRO A 54 1.94 2.00 9.04
C PRO A 54 2.79 1.88 7.78
N SER A 55 4.06 2.32 7.82
CA SER A 55 5.01 2.17 6.72
C SER A 55 5.24 0.70 6.36
N ARG A 56 5.42 -0.16 7.38
CA ARG A 56 5.60 -1.60 7.16
C ARG A 56 4.34 -2.23 6.56
N GLN A 57 3.17 -1.93 7.11
CA GLN A 57 1.90 -2.44 6.60
C GLN A 57 1.66 -2.05 5.15
N ALA A 58 1.85 -0.77 4.82
CA ALA A 58 1.74 -0.27 3.45
C ALA A 58 2.73 -0.97 2.52
N ALA A 59 4.00 -1.09 2.91
CA ALA A 59 5.01 -1.77 2.10
C ALA A 59 4.69 -3.25 1.86
N VAL A 60 4.21 -3.98 2.88
CA VAL A 60 3.77 -5.38 2.74
C VAL A 60 2.56 -5.48 1.79
N CYS A 61 1.54 -4.63 1.94
CA CYS A 61 0.38 -4.61 1.05
C CYS A 61 0.79 -4.34 -0.41
N LEU A 62 1.72 -3.40 -0.64
CA LEU A 62 2.24 -3.11 -1.98
C LEU A 62 3.10 -4.24 -2.56
N LEU A 63 3.77 -5.04 -1.72
CA LEU A 63 4.56 -6.20 -2.16
C LEU A 63 3.68 -7.40 -2.51
N ASP A 64 2.66 -7.64 -1.70
CA ASP A 64 1.73 -8.75 -1.84
C ASP A 64 0.60 -8.45 -2.83
N ASN A 65 0.58 -7.23 -3.39
CA ASN A 65 -0.53 -6.73 -4.18
C ASN A 65 -1.87 -6.93 -3.45
N ARG A 66 -1.92 -6.56 -2.18
CA ARG A 66 -3.13 -6.57 -1.35
C ARG A 66 -3.62 -5.16 -1.05
N PRO A 67 -4.91 -4.97 -0.78
CA PRO A 67 -5.41 -3.68 -0.32
C PRO A 67 -4.80 -3.28 1.04
N LEU A 68 -4.73 -1.97 1.28
CA LEU A 68 -4.39 -1.40 2.57
C LEU A 68 -5.46 -1.80 3.61
N PRO A 69 -5.04 -2.05 4.86
CA PRO A 69 -5.97 -2.28 5.95
C PRO A 69 -6.85 -1.05 6.17
N VAL A 70 -8.05 -1.25 6.73
CA VAL A 70 -9.07 -0.19 6.95
C VAL A 70 -8.48 1.06 7.61
N ARG A 71 -7.56 0.89 8.57
CA ARG A 71 -6.91 1.99 9.31
C ARG A 71 -5.98 2.86 8.47
N LEU A 72 -5.56 2.39 7.29
CA LEU A 72 -4.70 3.10 6.34
C LEU A 72 -5.43 3.37 5.01
N ALA A 73 -6.71 3.03 4.90
CA ALA A 73 -7.45 3.14 3.64
C ALA A 73 -7.58 4.60 3.15
N HIS A 74 -7.49 5.58 4.05
CA HIS A 74 -7.46 7.00 3.71
C HIS A 74 -6.13 7.47 3.09
N LEU A 75 -5.10 6.61 3.09
CA LEU A 75 -3.79 6.91 2.50
C LEU A 75 -3.66 6.40 1.05
N VAL A 76 -4.73 5.83 0.47
CA VAL A 76 -4.71 5.25 -0.88
C VAL A 76 -4.41 6.31 -1.94
N ASP A 77 -4.92 7.52 -1.78
CA ASP A 77 -4.72 8.60 -2.76
C ASP A 77 -3.30 9.18 -2.73
N VAL A 78 -2.54 8.94 -1.66
CA VAL A 78 -1.18 9.48 -1.48
C VAL A 78 -0.08 8.42 -1.62
N VAL A 79 -0.40 7.14 -1.51
CA VAL A 79 0.56 6.03 -1.67
C VAL A 79 0.39 5.42 -3.06
N PRO A 80 1.33 5.65 -4.00
CA PRO A 80 1.20 5.15 -5.36
C PRO A 80 1.09 3.62 -5.42
N GLY A 81 0.06 3.11 -6.09
CA GLY A 81 -0.21 1.68 -6.21
C GLY A 81 -0.91 1.05 -4.99
N ALA A 82 -1.20 1.83 -3.95
CA ALA A 82 -2.06 1.37 -2.87
C ALA A 82 -3.50 1.21 -3.35
N ARG A 83 -4.24 0.33 -2.67
CA ARG A 83 -5.66 0.07 -2.95
C ARG A 83 -6.43 0.07 -1.66
N ALA A 84 -7.66 0.58 -1.66
CA ALA A 84 -8.57 0.36 -0.55
C ALA A 84 -9.17 -1.04 -0.69
N GLY A 85 -9.43 -1.74 0.41
CA GLY A 85 -10.14 -3.03 0.38
C GLY A 85 -11.59 -2.95 -0.08
N ARG A 86 -12.03 -1.78 -0.55
CA ARG A 86 -13.37 -1.52 -1.10
C ARG A 86 -13.47 -1.78 -2.60
N ASP A 87 -12.37 -1.78 -3.34
CA ASP A 87 -12.40 -2.07 -4.78
C ASP A 87 -12.70 -3.56 -4.99
N SER A 88 -13.94 -3.88 -5.36
CA SER A 88 -14.35 -5.21 -5.80
C SER A 88 -13.57 -5.66 -7.03
N ALA A 89 -13.53 -6.97 -7.31
CA ALA A 89 -12.88 -7.48 -8.52
C ALA A 89 -13.48 -6.87 -9.80
N ALA A 90 -14.78 -6.58 -9.78
CA ALA A 90 -15.49 -5.92 -10.87
C ALA A 90 -15.02 -4.47 -11.08
N GLU A 91 -14.97 -3.65 -10.01
CA GLU A 91 -14.52 -2.25 -10.10
C GLU A 91 -13.07 -2.14 -10.56
N ARG A 92 -12.22 -3.11 -10.18
CA ARG A 92 -10.83 -3.17 -10.67
C ARG A 92 -10.74 -3.48 -12.16
N GLU A 93 -11.57 -4.40 -12.61
CA GLU A 93 -11.63 -4.76 -14.02
C GLU A 93 -12.15 -3.61 -14.87
N GLU A 94 -13.17 -2.92 -14.38
CA GLU A 94 -13.73 -1.73 -15.02
C GLU A 94 -12.71 -0.59 -15.14
N ARG A 95 -11.95 -0.30 -14.06
CA ARG A 95 -10.87 0.70 -14.10
C ARG A 95 -9.78 0.30 -15.10
N ARG A 96 -9.39 -0.97 -15.16
CA ARG A 96 -8.39 -1.45 -16.13
C ARG A 96 -8.86 -1.35 -17.55
N GLN A 97 -10.12 -1.71 -17.82
CA GLN A 97 -10.73 -1.53 -19.14
C GLN A 97 -10.73 -0.06 -19.55
N ALA A 98 -11.00 0.85 -18.62
CA ALA A 98 -10.92 2.29 -18.88
C ALA A 98 -9.49 2.75 -19.20
N GLU A 99 -8.48 2.22 -18.50
CA GLU A 99 -7.05 2.51 -18.78
C GLU A 99 -6.60 1.94 -20.13
N ASP A 100 -6.98 0.71 -20.46
CA ASP A 100 -6.65 0.05 -21.74
C ASP A 100 -7.37 0.70 -22.93
N ALA A 101 -8.52 1.36 -22.69
CA ALA A 101 -9.25 2.13 -23.70
C ALA A 101 -8.64 3.52 -23.98
N LEU A 102 -7.67 3.98 -23.17
CA LEU A 102 -6.96 5.22 -23.47
C LEU A 102 -6.09 5.05 -24.72
N PRO A 103 -6.02 6.06 -25.60
CA PRO A 103 -5.18 5.98 -26.80
C PRO A 103 -3.71 5.91 -26.40
N GLY A 104 -3.12 4.71 -26.55
CA GLY A 104 -1.71 4.44 -26.32
C GLY A 104 -0.89 4.47 -27.61
N LEU A 105 0.44 4.53 -27.45
CA LEU A 105 1.38 4.39 -28.58
C LEU A 105 1.31 2.99 -29.23
N PHE A 106 0.81 2.01 -28.49
CA PHE A 106 0.63 0.62 -28.88
C PHE A 106 -0.73 0.13 -28.38
N GLU A 107 -1.29 -0.87 -29.05
CA GLU A 107 -2.48 -1.56 -28.56
C GLU A 107 -2.20 -2.24 -27.22
N ALA A 108 -3.17 -2.16 -26.30
CA ALA A 108 -3.09 -2.86 -25.03
C ALA A 108 -3.06 -4.38 -25.31
N PRO A 109 -2.11 -5.13 -24.72
CA PRO A 109 -2.02 -6.58 -24.92
C PRO A 109 -3.28 -7.27 -24.40
N ALA A 110 -3.74 -8.31 -25.10
CA ALA A 110 -4.90 -9.10 -24.68
C ALA A 110 -4.64 -9.78 -23.32
N ARG A 111 -5.47 -9.48 -22.32
CA ARG A 111 -5.38 -10.04 -20.96
C ARG A 111 -6.59 -10.92 -20.65
N GLY A 112 -6.36 -11.98 -19.87
CA GLY A 112 -7.43 -12.83 -19.33
C GLY A 112 -8.07 -12.21 -18.09
N PRO A 113 -9.32 -12.57 -17.76
CA PRO A 113 -10.02 -12.06 -16.58
C PRO A 113 -9.26 -12.41 -15.29
N GLU A 114 -9.27 -11.50 -14.31
CA GLU A 114 -8.70 -11.78 -12.98
C GLU A 114 -9.35 -13.04 -12.37
N ARG A 115 -8.53 -14.08 -12.15
CA ARG A 115 -8.98 -15.25 -11.40
C ARG A 115 -9.17 -14.87 -9.94
N ASN A 116 -10.39 -15.04 -9.46
CA ASN A 116 -10.73 -14.90 -8.04
C ASN A 116 -10.04 -16.04 -7.27
N THR A 117 -8.84 -15.78 -6.72
CA THR A 117 -8.27 -16.66 -5.71
C THR A 117 -9.01 -16.40 -4.41
N GLN A 118 -9.90 -17.33 -4.05
CA GLN A 118 -10.55 -17.41 -2.74
C GLN A 118 -9.50 -17.58 -1.63
#